data_AF-O93728-F1
#
_entry.id   AF-O93728-F1
#
_cell.length_a   1.000
_cell.length_b   1.000
_cell.length_c   1.000
_cell.angle_alpha   90.00
_cell.angle_beta   90.00
_cell.angle_gamma   90.00
#
_symmetry.space_group_name_H-M   'P 1'
#
loop_
_entity.id
_entity.type
_entity.pdbx_description
1 polymer ?
#
loop_
_entity_poly.entity_id
_entity_poly.type
_entity_poly.pdbx_seq_one_letter_code
_entity_poly.pdbx_strand_id
1 'polypeptide(L)'
;MICSQYGPVVVGWDGSKTFVNPSRCSKRVGLAEFLELINIDEIDKRLLYLLGIPRGYVTTYKLYAEVLGTSPRHVGWLMARNPLPVILPCHRVVKSDFSLGGYTGGVEVKKKLLAYEGALCGDRPCRVVRPRMIDDVRDALFKSLGLA
;
A
#
# COMPACT_ATOMS: atom_id res chain seq x y z
N MET A 1 15.41 14.12 0.99
CA MET A 1 14.40 13.05 1.20
C MET A 1 14.22 12.85 2.69
N ILE A 2 12.99 12.96 3.17
CA ILE A 2 12.63 12.65 4.55
C ILE A 2 12.25 11.17 4.59
N CYS A 3 12.58 10.42 5.64
CA CYS A 3 12.23 9.00 5.72
C CYS A 3 11.66 8.60 7.06
N SER A 4 10.86 7.53 7.03
CA SER A 4 10.32 6.88 8.21
C SER A 4 10.40 5.37 8.09
N GLN A 5 10.52 4.69 9.22
CA GLN A 5 10.48 3.23 9.28
C GLN A 5 9.01 2.77 9.30
N TYR A 6 8.68 1.81 8.43
CA TYR A 6 7.45 1.04 8.52
C TYR A 6 7.78 -0.45 8.49
N GLY A 7 7.75 -1.08 9.68
CA GLY A 7 8.05 -2.50 9.82
C GLY A 7 9.41 -2.88 9.19
N PRO A 8 9.44 -3.74 8.16
CA PRO A 8 10.67 -4.22 7.53
C PRO A 8 11.25 -3.27 6.46
N VAL A 9 10.64 -2.11 6.21
CA VAL A 9 11.08 -1.17 5.17
C VAL A 9 11.26 0.24 5.71
N VAL A 10 12.09 1.00 5.01
CA VAL A 10 12.12 2.46 5.11
C VAL A 10 11.30 3.03 3.96
N VAL A 11 10.40 3.96 4.25
CA VAL A 11 9.71 4.76 3.24
C VAL A 11 10.33 6.14 3.21
N GLY A 12 10.71 6.63 2.03
CA GLY A 12 11.26 7.97 1.85
C GLY A 12 10.35 8.85 1.00
N TRP A 13 10.23 10.13 1.34
CA TRP A 13 9.46 11.15 0.65
C TRP A 13 10.38 12.22 0.07
N ASP A 14 10.27 12.49 -1.23
CA ASP A 14 11.06 13.53 -1.93
C ASP A 14 10.33 14.87 -2.09
N GLY A 15 9.11 14.99 -1.59
CA GLY A 15 8.23 16.14 -1.82
C GLY A 15 7.16 15.89 -2.89
N SER A 16 7.24 14.78 -3.63
CA SER A 16 6.30 14.43 -4.71
C SER A 16 5.85 12.96 -4.70
N LYS A 17 6.75 12.02 -4.39
CA LYS A 17 6.45 10.58 -4.36
C LYS A 17 7.20 9.87 -3.23
N THR A 18 6.70 8.70 -2.85
CA THR A 18 7.41 7.84 -1.90
C THR A 18 8.25 6.77 -2.59
N PHE A 19 9.35 6.40 -1.93
CA PHE A 19 10.28 5.37 -2.33
C PHE A 19 10.39 4.33 -1.24
N VAL A 20 10.48 3.07 -1.64
CA VAL A 20 10.71 1.96 -0.71
C VAL A 20 12.19 1.66 -0.66
N ASN A 21 12.77 1.68 0.53
CA ASN A 21 14.19 1.50 0.81
C ASN A 21 15.09 2.41 -0.05
N PRO A 22 14.91 3.74 0.02
CA PRO A 22 15.76 4.67 -0.72
C PRO A 22 17.21 4.58 -0.24
N SER A 23 18.16 4.75 -1.15
CA SER A 23 19.61 4.74 -0.85
C SER A 23 20.09 5.99 -0.09
N ARG A 24 19.29 7.05 -0.09
CA ARG A 24 19.62 8.33 0.55
C ARG A 24 18.49 8.76 1.47
N CYS A 25 18.85 9.15 2.68
CA CYS A 25 17.94 9.73 3.64
C CYS A 25 18.56 10.98 4.26
N SER A 26 17.91 12.14 4.12
CA SER A 26 18.41 13.42 4.63
C SER A 26 17.98 13.66 6.08
N LYS A 27 16.77 13.23 6.44
CA LYS A 27 16.20 13.36 7.78
C LYS A 27 15.32 12.14 8.07
N ARG A 28 15.42 11.59 9.28
CA ARG A 28 14.50 10.56 9.79
C ARG A 28 13.48 11.20 10.74
N VAL A 29 12.22 10.78 10.61
CA VAL A 29 11.09 11.25 11.41
C VAL A 29 10.23 10.06 11.84
N GLY A 30 9.36 10.26 12.84
CA GLY A 30 8.36 9.25 13.22
C GLY A 30 7.32 9.03 12.11
N LEU A 31 6.64 7.87 12.10
CA LEU A 31 5.68 7.56 11.03
C LEU A 31 4.46 8.48 11.03
N ALA A 32 3.95 8.88 12.20
CA ALA A 32 2.87 9.87 12.27
C ALA A 32 3.32 11.22 11.67
N GLU A 33 4.46 11.76 12.11
CA GLU A 33 5.06 12.98 11.52
C GLU A 33 5.31 12.84 10.01
N PHE A 34 5.72 11.66 9.55
CA PHE A 34 5.93 11.39 8.13
C PHE A 34 4.64 11.52 7.30
N LEU A 35 3.52 11.01 7.82
CA LEU A 35 2.22 11.08 7.13
C LEU A 35 1.71 12.52 7.03
N GLU A 36 2.00 13.35 8.02
CA GLU A 36 1.67 14.78 8.02
C GLU A 36 2.36 15.57 6.89
N LEU A 37 3.49 15.06 6.38
CA LEU A 37 4.27 15.71 5.31
C LEU A 37 3.80 15.35 3.90
N ILE A 38 2.96 14.33 3.75
CA ILE A 38 2.55 13.82 2.45
C ILE A 38 1.28 14.54 1.99
N ASN A 39 1.36 15.12 0.79
CA ASN A 39 0.17 15.63 0.10
C ASN A 39 -0.55 14.50 -0.63
N ILE A 40 -1.85 14.34 -0.38
CA ILE A 40 -2.71 13.31 -0.97
C ILE A 40 -3.81 13.87 -1.88
N ASP A 41 -3.90 15.19 -2.04
CA ASP A 41 -5.03 15.85 -2.70
C ASP A 41 -5.09 15.55 -4.21
N GLU A 42 -3.94 15.32 -4.84
CA GLU A 42 -3.82 15.07 -6.29
C GLU A 42 -3.75 13.57 -6.65
N ILE A 43 -4.02 12.68 -5.70
CA ILE A 43 -4.00 11.24 -5.93
C ILE A 43 -5.22 10.81 -6.75
N ASP A 44 -5.00 9.93 -7.73
CA ASP A 44 -6.08 9.27 -8.47
C ASP A 44 -7.04 8.58 -7.48
N LYS A 45 -8.29 9.04 -7.42
CA LYS A 45 -9.30 8.56 -6.46
C LYS A 45 -9.52 7.05 -6.51
N ARG A 46 -9.22 6.38 -7.63
CA ARG A 46 -9.29 4.92 -7.77
C ARG A 46 -8.24 4.19 -6.92
N LEU A 47 -7.14 4.84 -6.57
CA LEU A 47 -6.14 4.32 -5.64
C LEU A 47 -6.59 4.42 -4.17
N LEU A 48 -7.50 5.32 -3.83
CA LEU A 48 -7.97 5.50 -2.44
C LEU A 48 -8.73 4.26 -1.92
N TYR A 49 -9.28 3.44 -2.81
CA TYR A 49 -9.86 2.12 -2.46
C TYR A 49 -8.84 1.16 -1.83
N LEU A 50 -7.52 1.37 -2.01
CA LEU A 50 -6.48 0.63 -1.31
C LEU A 50 -6.59 0.80 0.22
N LEU A 51 -7.03 1.97 0.68
CA LEU A 51 -7.22 2.26 2.11
C LEU A 51 -8.44 1.50 2.68
N GLY A 52 -9.35 1.06 1.81
CA GLY A 52 -10.43 0.14 2.17
C GLY A 52 -10.00 -1.32 2.34
N ILE A 53 -8.70 -1.62 2.21
CA ILE A 53 -8.11 -2.94 2.47
C ILE A 53 -7.34 -2.84 3.79
N PRO A 54 -7.90 -3.28 4.93
CA PRO A 54 -7.27 -3.08 6.23
C PRO A 54 -5.94 -3.81 6.37
N ARG A 55 -5.13 -3.38 7.34
CA ARG A 55 -3.91 -4.10 7.75
C ARG A 55 -4.27 -5.55 8.11
N GLY A 56 -3.47 -6.50 7.64
CA GLY A 56 -3.71 -7.93 7.84
C GLY A 56 -4.69 -8.57 6.84
N TYR A 57 -5.19 -7.80 5.87
CA TYR A 57 -6.01 -8.30 4.77
C TYR A 57 -5.33 -8.05 3.43
N VAL A 58 -5.67 -8.88 2.45
CA VAL A 58 -5.35 -8.65 1.03
C VAL A 58 -6.62 -8.48 0.22
N THR A 59 -6.47 -8.08 -1.02
CA THR A 59 -7.49 -8.25 -2.05
C THR A 59 -6.85 -8.83 -3.32
N THR A 60 -7.64 -9.12 -4.34
CA THR A 60 -7.12 -9.57 -5.62
C THR A 60 -7.30 -8.52 -6.71
N TYR A 61 -6.46 -8.55 -7.74
CA TYR A 61 -6.67 -7.71 -8.94
C TYR A 61 -8.07 -7.89 -9.53
N LYS A 62 -8.64 -9.10 -9.46
CA LYS A 62 -10.01 -9.40 -9.91
C LYS A 62 -11.06 -8.68 -9.06
N LEU A 63 -11.02 -8.83 -7.74
CA LEU A 63 -11.98 -8.20 -6.84
C LEU A 63 -11.91 -6.67 -6.90
N TYR A 64 -10.69 -6.13 -6.96
CA TYR A 64 -10.49 -4.67 -7.10
C TYR A 64 -11.06 -4.17 -8.43
N ALA A 65 -10.89 -4.92 -9.51
CA ALA A 65 -11.41 -4.56 -10.83
C ALA A 65 -12.94 -4.58 -10.87
N GLU A 66 -13.57 -5.58 -10.26
CA GLU A 66 -15.03 -5.67 -10.14
C GLU A 66 -15.61 -4.48 -9.37
N VAL A 67 -14.94 -4.03 -8.30
CA VAL A 67 -15.36 -2.85 -7.53
C VAL A 67 -15.29 -1.58 -8.36
N LEU A 68 -14.25 -1.43 -9.18
CA LEU A 68 -14.06 -0.25 -10.03
C LEU A 68 -14.80 -0.32 -11.37
N GLY A 69 -15.48 -1.44 -11.69
CA GLY A 69 -16.10 -1.63 -13.01
C GLY A 69 -15.08 -1.64 -14.15
N THR A 70 -13.92 -2.27 -13.95
CA THR A 70 -12.81 -2.28 -14.93
C THR A 70 -12.20 -3.69 -15.08
N SER A 71 -11.03 -3.80 -15.72
CA SER A 71 -10.30 -5.06 -15.89
C SER A 71 -9.17 -5.25 -14.85
N PRO A 72 -8.82 -6.50 -14.49
CA PRO A 72 -7.66 -6.77 -13.62
C PRO A 72 -6.34 -6.21 -14.17
N ARG A 73 -6.20 -6.15 -15.50
CA ARG A 73 -5.04 -5.55 -16.18
C ARG A 73 -4.97 -4.04 -15.93
N HIS A 74 -6.10 -3.35 -15.98
CA HIS A 74 -6.19 -1.93 -15.65
C HIS A 74 -5.84 -1.65 -14.18
N VAL A 75 -6.26 -2.53 -13.26
CA VAL A 75 -5.83 -2.44 -11.85
C VAL A 75 -4.32 -2.61 -11.74
N GLY A 76 -3.71 -3.56 -12.47
CA GLY A 76 -2.26 -3.70 -12.54
C GLY A 76 -1.56 -2.41 -12.99
N TRP A 77 -2.08 -1.74 -14.02
CA TRP A 77 -1.60 -0.43 -14.48
C TRP A 77 -1.76 0.65 -13.39
N LEU A 78 -2.90 0.70 -12.69
CA LEU A 78 -3.10 1.62 -11.56
C LEU A 78 -2.08 1.39 -10.45
N MET A 79 -1.85 0.13 -10.05
CA MET A 79 -0.88 -0.19 -9.00
C MET A 79 0.55 0.23 -9.37
N ALA A 80 0.93 0.10 -10.65
CA ALA A 80 2.23 0.55 -11.14
C ALA A 80 2.39 2.07 -11.14
N ARG A 81 1.28 2.82 -11.17
CA ARG A 81 1.25 4.29 -11.12
C ARG A 81 1.03 4.87 -9.74
N ASN A 82 0.94 4.04 -8.70
CA ASN A 82 0.83 4.51 -7.33
C ASN A 82 2.07 5.35 -6.96
N PRO A 83 1.92 6.68 -6.75
CA PRO A 83 3.06 7.54 -6.41
C PRO A 83 3.45 7.42 -4.93
N LEU A 84 2.62 6.77 -4.11
CA LEU A 84 2.82 6.59 -2.68
C LEU A 84 2.90 5.10 -2.28
N PRO A 85 3.82 4.27 -2.82
CA PRO A 85 3.99 2.89 -2.35
C PRO A 85 4.11 2.80 -0.82
N VAL A 86 3.63 1.69 -0.25
CA VAL A 86 3.49 1.43 1.20
C VAL A 86 2.43 2.30 1.88
N ILE A 87 2.44 3.61 1.66
CA ILE A 87 1.48 4.57 2.25
C ILE A 87 0.08 4.36 1.69
N LEU A 88 -0.04 4.29 0.36
CA LEU A 88 -1.18 3.67 -0.31
C LEU A 88 -0.82 2.18 -0.51
N PRO A 89 -1.45 1.25 0.20
CA PRO A 89 -0.93 -0.11 0.40
C PRO A 89 -1.15 -1.04 -0.80
N CYS A 90 -0.61 -0.71 -1.97
CA CYS A 90 -0.73 -1.51 -3.19
C CYS A 90 -0.08 -2.90 -3.09
N HIS A 91 0.82 -3.11 -2.12
CA HIS A 91 1.34 -4.44 -1.79
C HIS A 91 0.26 -5.42 -1.32
N ARG A 92 -0.91 -4.93 -0.86
CA ARG A 92 -2.06 -5.76 -0.46
C ARG A 92 -2.86 -6.34 -1.64
N VAL A 93 -2.57 -5.96 -2.88
CA VAL A 93 -3.23 -6.51 -4.07
C VAL A 93 -2.45 -7.71 -4.61
N VAL A 94 -3.05 -8.89 -4.62
CA VAL A 94 -2.44 -10.16 -5.07
C VAL A 94 -3.16 -10.76 -6.28
N LYS A 95 -2.62 -11.86 -6.85
CA LYS A 95 -3.27 -12.59 -7.93
C LYS A 95 -4.54 -13.29 -7.44
N SER A 96 -5.41 -13.70 -8.37
CA SER A 96 -6.68 -14.37 -8.05
C SER A 96 -6.51 -15.76 -7.44
N ASP A 97 -5.37 -16.40 -7.66
CA ASP A 97 -4.96 -17.66 -7.02
C ASP A 97 -4.26 -17.45 -5.66
N PHE A 98 -4.25 -16.20 -5.16
CA PHE A 98 -3.58 -15.75 -3.95
C PHE A 98 -2.05 -15.87 -3.96
N SER A 99 -1.44 -16.20 -5.09
CA SER A 99 0.01 -16.08 -5.24
C SER A 99 0.44 -14.61 -5.32
N LEU A 100 1.68 -14.35 -4.93
CA LEU A 100 2.21 -12.99 -4.97
C LEU A 100 2.49 -12.59 -6.43
N GLY A 101 1.89 -11.47 -6.85
CA GLY A 101 2.28 -10.78 -8.08
C GLY A 101 3.51 -9.90 -7.88
N GLY A 102 3.97 -9.26 -8.95
CA GLY A 102 5.05 -8.27 -8.89
C GLY A 102 4.73 -7.09 -7.96
N TYR A 103 5.77 -6.34 -7.63
CA TYR A 103 5.71 -5.13 -6.80
C TYR A 103 6.86 -4.20 -7.14
N THR A 104 6.61 -2.88 -7.13
CA THR A 104 7.61 -1.86 -7.48
C THR A 104 8.86 -1.94 -6.60
N GLY A 105 8.72 -2.28 -5.32
CA GLY A 105 9.85 -2.52 -4.41
C GLY A 105 10.45 -3.92 -4.47
N GLY A 106 9.98 -4.79 -5.38
CA GLY A 106 10.37 -6.20 -5.47
C GLY A 106 9.45 -7.14 -4.68
N VAL A 107 9.31 -8.39 -5.16
CA VAL A 107 8.40 -9.38 -4.56
C VAL A 107 8.76 -9.75 -3.12
N GLU A 108 10.06 -9.80 -2.81
CA GLU A 108 10.55 -10.07 -1.45
C GLU A 108 10.13 -8.97 -0.45
N VAL A 109 10.16 -7.71 -0.89
CA VAL A 109 9.70 -6.59 -0.06
C VAL A 109 8.18 -6.69 0.17
N LYS A 110 7.41 -7.03 -0.86
CA LYS A 110 5.97 -7.27 -0.74
C LYS A 110 5.67 -8.41 0.24
N LYS A 111 6.40 -9.52 0.16
CA LYS A 111 6.26 -10.65 1.09
C LYS A 111 6.54 -10.21 2.53
N LYS A 112 7.64 -9.48 2.77
CA LYS A 112 7.99 -8.95 4.10
C LYS A 112 6.92 -8.00 4.65
N LEU A 113 6.39 -7.09 3.82
CA LEU A 113 5.30 -6.19 4.21
C LEU A 113 4.04 -6.95 4.61
N LEU A 114 3.60 -7.91 3.78
CA LEU A 114 2.41 -8.71 4.06
C LEU A 114 2.57 -9.57 5.32
N ALA A 115 3.77 -10.14 5.54
CA ALA A 115 4.08 -10.87 6.76
C ALA A 115 4.03 -9.95 7.99
N TYR A 116 4.66 -8.78 7.93
CA TYR A 116 4.66 -7.78 9.01
C TYR A 116 3.25 -7.28 9.35
N GLU A 117 2.38 -7.16 8.36
CA GLU A 117 0.98 -6.77 8.55
C GLU A 117 0.09 -7.91 9.07
N GLY A 118 0.61 -9.14 9.17
CA GLY A 118 -0.17 -10.32 9.57
C GLY A 118 -1.14 -10.80 8.49
N ALA A 119 -0.89 -10.46 7.22
CA ALA A 119 -1.74 -10.82 6.10
C ALA A 119 -1.45 -12.23 5.54
N LEU A 120 -0.31 -12.82 5.90
CA LEU A 120 0.09 -14.17 5.49
C LEU A 120 -0.07 -15.17 6.64
N CYS A 121 -0.58 -16.36 6.31
CA CYS A 121 -0.57 -17.53 7.19
C CYS A 121 0.32 -18.58 6.53
N GLY A 122 1.57 -18.69 6.98
CA GLY A 122 2.65 -19.31 6.20
C GLY A 122 3.04 -18.43 5.02
N ASP A 123 3.06 -18.99 3.81
CA ASP A 123 3.45 -18.26 2.59
C ASP A 123 2.27 -17.74 1.75
N ARG A 124 1.03 -17.93 2.20
CA ARG A 124 -0.18 -17.52 1.46
C ARG A 124 -1.01 -16.51 2.24
N PRO A 125 -1.70 -15.59 1.55
CA PRO A 125 -2.69 -14.73 2.19
C PRO A 125 -3.82 -15.54 2.81
N CYS A 126 -4.24 -15.19 4.03
CA CYS A 126 -5.32 -15.90 4.73
C CYS A 126 -6.61 -15.11 4.93
N ARG A 127 -6.58 -13.79 4.69
CA ARG A 127 -7.75 -12.93 4.82
C ARG A 127 -7.89 -12.06 3.58
N VAL A 128 -8.98 -12.26 2.85
CA VAL A 128 -9.26 -11.56 1.60
C VAL A 128 -10.48 -10.69 1.79
N VAL A 129 -10.45 -9.44 1.32
CA VAL A 129 -11.56 -8.50 1.42
C VAL A 129 -11.86 -7.87 0.06
N ARG A 130 -13.13 -7.55 -0.17
CA ARG A 130 -13.54 -6.68 -1.28
C ARG A 130 -13.21 -5.22 -0.89
N PRO A 131 -12.42 -4.48 -1.69
CA PRO A 131 -12.07 -3.10 -1.37
C PRO A 131 -13.34 -2.24 -1.26
N ARG A 132 -13.33 -1.29 -0.35
CA ARG A 132 -14.43 -0.33 -0.15
C ARG A 132 -13.90 1.09 -0.28
N MET A 133 -14.78 2.00 -0.68
CA MET A 133 -14.48 3.42 -0.59
C MET A 133 -14.41 3.82 0.89
N ILE A 134 -13.52 4.75 1.22
CA ILE A 134 -13.40 5.31 2.56
C ILE A 134 -13.68 6.80 2.50
N ASP A 135 -14.49 7.29 3.43
CA ASP A 135 -14.89 8.70 3.51
C ASP A 135 -13.80 9.57 4.12
N ASP A 136 -13.22 9.14 5.25
CA ASP A 136 -12.10 9.82 5.89
C ASP A 136 -10.77 9.18 5.46
N VAL A 137 -10.22 9.71 4.37
CA VAL A 137 -8.95 9.25 3.79
C VAL A 137 -7.79 9.37 4.79
N ARG A 138 -7.81 10.42 5.62
CA ARG A 138 -6.71 10.70 6.55
C ARG A 138 -6.70 9.72 7.70
N ASP A 139 -7.83 9.52 8.36
CA ASP A 139 -7.98 8.49 9.39
C ASP A 139 -7.65 7.09 8.83
N ALA A 140 -8.09 6.80 7.60
CA ALA A 140 -7.81 5.53 6.95
C ALA A 140 -6.31 5.30 6.70
N LEU A 141 -5.55 6.33 6.30
CA LEU A 141 -4.11 6.25 6.13
C LEU A 141 -3.42 5.85 7.43
N PHE A 142 -3.74 6.53 8.52
CA PHE A 142 -3.19 6.27 9.85
C PHE A 142 -3.51 4.83 10.30
N LYS A 143 -4.79 4.43 10.26
CA LYS A 143 -5.22 3.06 10.59
C LYS A 143 -4.56 2.01 9.70
N SER A 144 -4.40 2.30 8.40
CA SER A 144 -3.79 1.37 7.45
C SER A 144 -2.35 1.01 7.81
N LEU A 145 -1.63 1.90 8.51
CA LEU A 145 -0.25 1.72 8.93
C LEU A 145 -0.12 1.32 10.42
N GLY A 146 -1.24 0.99 11.07
CA GLY A 146 -1.26 0.60 12.48
C GLY A 146 -1.04 1.77 13.44
N LEU A 147 -1.33 3.00 13.01
CA LEU A 147 -1.31 4.20 13.83
C LEU A 147 -2.77 4.58 14.15
N ALA A 148 -3.32 4.04 15.23
CA ALA A 148 -4.56 4.44 15.91
C ALA A 148 -4.71 3.53 17.13
#